data_AF-A0AAE8U1P7-F1
#
_entry.id   AF-A0AAE8U1P7-F1
#
_cell.length_a   1.000
_cell.length_b   1.000
_cell.length_c   1.000
_cell.angle_alpha   90.00
_cell.angle_beta   90.00
_cell.angle_gamma   90.00
#
_symmetry.space_group_name_H-M   'P 1'
#
loop_
_entity.id
_entity.type
_entity.pdbx_description
1 polymer ?
#
loop_
_entity_poly.entity_id
_entity_poly.type
_entity_poly.pdbx_seq_one_letter_code
_entity_poly.pdbx_strand_id
1 'polypeptide(L)' 'MSEIERAAHWMLNWVKQHPEIRHQHWLAQKMIREAVEAFPEVQPVELQLALSRAIELRRAELRNQ' A
#
# COMPACT_ATOMS: atom_id res chain seq x y z
N MET A 1 2.01 14.14 12.02
CA MET A 1 1.87 13.08 11.00
C MET A 1 3.13 13.13 10.16
N SER A 2 3.93 12.07 10.15
CA SER A 2 5.20 12.04 9.41
C SER A 2 4.96 12.00 7.89
N GLU A 3 5.97 12.33 7.08
CA GLU A 3 5.85 12.23 5.61
C GLU A 3 5.55 10.80 5.16
N ILE A 4 6.09 9.81 5.89
CA ILE A 4 5.83 8.39 5.68
C ILE A 4 4.38 8.03 6.00
N GLU A 5 3.79 8.56 7.07
CA GLU A 5 2.37 8.35 7.38
C GLU A 5 1.46 8.96 6.30
N ARG A 6 1.79 10.17 5.83
CA ARG A 6 1.05 10.82 4.74
C ARG A 6 1.13 10.00 3.45
N ALA A 7 2.32 9.52 3.09
CA ALA A 7 2.51 8.63 1.94
C ALA A 7 1.75 7.31 2.11
N ALA A 8 1.78 6.70 3.30
CA ALA A 8 1.05 5.47 3.60
C ALA A 8 -0.48 5.64 3.51
N HIS A 9 -1.02 6.79 3.93
CA HIS A 9 -2.46 7.09 3.77
C HIS A 9 -2.85 7.27 2.29
N TRP A 10 -1.97 7.85 1.48
CA TRP A 10 -2.20 7.96 0.05
C TRP A 10 -2.13 6.58 -0.64
N MET A 11 -1.12 5.79 -0.28
CA MET A 11 -0.94 4.40 -0.72
C MET A 11 -2.09 3.50 -0.27
N LEU A 12 -2.69 3.76 0.90
CA LEU A 12 -3.84 3.01 1.41
C LEU A 12 -5.06 3.11 0.49
N ASN A 13 -5.29 4.27 -0.12
CA ASN A 13 -6.38 4.42 -1.09
C ASN A 13 -6.12 3.61 -2.36
N TRP A 14 -4.87 3.58 -2.84
CA TRP A 14 -4.46 2.74 -3.96
C TRP A 14 -4.62 1.24 -3.63
N VAL A 15 -4.14 0.80 -2.46
CA VAL A 15 -4.28 -0.57 -1.95
C VAL A 15 -5.74 -1.00 -1.83
N LYS A 16 -6.64 -0.12 -1.38
CA LYS A 16 -8.09 -0.40 -1.27
C LYS A 16 -8.75 -0.66 -2.62
N GLN A 17 -8.25 -0.05 -3.69
CA GLN A 17 -8.80 -0.20 -5.04
C GLN A 17 -8.21 -1.40 -5.80
N HIS A 18 -7.09 -1.95 -5.33
CA HIS A 18 -6.36 -3.04 -5.95
C HIS A 18 -7.20 -4.34 -6.01
N PRO A 19 -7.33 -5.00 -7.18
CA PRO A 19 -8.18 -6.18 -7.35
C PRO A 19 -7.85 -7.32 -6.38
N GLU A 20 -6.57 -7.60 -6.19
CA GLU A 20 -6.03 -8.66 -5.36
C GLU A 20 -6.39 -8.45 -3.89
N ILE A 21 -6.38 -7.20 -3.42
CA ILE A 21 -6.76 -6.85 -2.05
C ILE A 21 -8.27 -6.99 -1.81
N ARG A 22 -9.10 -6.77 -2.84
CA ARG A 22 -10.54 -7.07 -2.76
C ARG A 22 -10.80 -8.55 -2.53
N HIS A 23 -9.92 -9.41 -3.04
CA HIS A 23 -9.95 -10.86 -2.80
C HIS A 23 -9.10 -11.30 -1.60
N GLN A 24 -8.60 -10.36 -0.79
CA GLN A 24 -7.69 -10.61 0.35
C GLN A 24 -6.39 -11.34 -0.03
N HIS A 25 -6.00 -11.32 -1.30
CA HIS A 25 -4.74 -11.84 -1.79
C HIS A 25 -3.66 -10.75 -1.71
N TRP A 26 -2.76 -10.88 -0.76
CA TRP A 26 -1.68 -9.91 -0.53
C TRP A 26 -0.42 -10.29 -1.32
N LEU A 27 -0.40 -10.03 -2.62
CA LEU A 27 0.76 -10.34 -3.47
C LEU A 27 1.83 -9.24 -3.38
N ALA A 28 2.51 -9.16 -2.23
CA ALA A 28 3.42 -8.07 -1.89
C ALA A 28 4.43 -7.72 -2.99
N GLN A 29 5.08 -8.71 -3.62
CA GLN A 29 6.04 -8.45 -4.71
C GLN A 29 5.41 -7.85 -5.97
N LYS A 30 4.23 -8.36 -6.37
CA LYS A 30 3.48 -7.82 -7.51
C LYS A 30 3.05 -6.39 -7.22
N MET A 31 2.50 -6.15 -6.03
CA MET A 31 2.06 -4.83 -5.60
C MET A 31 3.20 -3.83 -5.49
N ILE A 32 4.40 -4.24 -5.02
CA ILE A 32 5.59 -3.38 -5.00
C ILE A 32 5.96 -2.98 -6.44
N ARG A 33 5.98 -3.94 -7.36
CA ARG A 33 6.29 -3.66 -8.76
C ARG A 33 5.29 -2.68 -9.38
N GLU A 34 3.99 -2.93 -9.20
CA GLU A 34 2.94 -2.06 -9.71
C GLU A 34 2.97 -0.67 -9.06
N ALA A 35 3.31 -0.58 -7.77
CA ALA A 35 3.46 0.70 -7.10
C ALA A 35 4.67 1.49 -7.62
N VAL A 36 5.80 0.83 -7.92
CA VAL A 36 6.96 1.48 -8.55
C VAL A 36 6.62 1.95 -9.97
N GLU A 37 5.83 1.18 -10.72
CA GLU A 37 5.35 1.58 -12.06
C GLU A 37 4.33 2.73 -12.00
N ALA A 38 3.46 2.75 -10.98
CA ALA A 38 2.43 3.78 -10.80
C ALA A 38 2.95 5.10 -10.20
N PHE A 39 4.05 5.05 -9.45
CA PHE A 39 4.63 6.21 -8.73
C PHE A 39 6.14 6.33 -9.01
N PRO A 40 6.55 6.54 -10.27
CA PRO A 40 7.97 6.59 -10.64
C PRO A 40 8.74 7.75 -9.98
N GLU A 41 8.05 8.77 -9.50
CA GLU A 41 8.63 9.93 -8.80
C GLU A 41 9.00 9.66 -7.34
N VAL A 42 8.53 8.55 -6.75
CA VAL A 42 8.81 8.19 -5.35
C VAL A 42 9.96 7.18 -5.32
N GLN A 43 10.86 7.29 -4.33
CA GLN A 43 11.94 6.32 -4.22
C GLN A 43 11.37 4.92 -3.93
N PRO A 44 11.85 3.86 -4.61
CA PRO A 44 11.33 2.51 -4.43
C PRO A 44 11.32 2.03 -2.97
N VAL A 45 12.30 2.45 -2.18
CA VAL A 45 12.40 2.10 -0.76
C VAL A 45 11.29 2.76 0.08
N GLU A 46 10.95 4.01 -0.22
CA GLU A 46 9.87 4.74 0.46
C GLU A 46 8.49 4.18 0.06
N LEU A 47 8.33 3.83 -1.21
CA LEU A 47 7.18 3.12 -1.75
C LEU A 47 6.97 1.78 -1.03
N GLN A 48 8.02 0.99 -0.88
CA GLN A 48 7.95 -0.30 -0.19
C GLN A 48 7.54 -0.15 1.28
N LEU A 49 8.10 0.84 1.98
CA LEU A 49 7.72 1.13 3.38
C LEU A 49 6.27 1.60 3.47
N ALA A 50 5.85 2.54 2.63
CA ALA A 50 4.49 3.07 2.60
C ALA A 50 3.46 2.00 2.22
N LEU A 51 3.76 1.14 1.25
CA LEU A 51 2.93 0.01 0.86
C LEU A 51 2.79 -1.02 1.99
N SER A 52 3.90 -1.38 2.65
CA SER A 52 3.87 -2.30 3.78
C SER A 52 2.98 -1.75 4.89
N ARG A 53 3.10 -0.45 5.21
CA ARG A 53 2.25 0.21 6.20
C ARG A 53 0.78 0.27 5.78
N ALA A 54 0.50 0.55 4.51
CA ALA A 54 -0.86 0.57 3.97
C ALA A 54 -1.54 -0.81 4.06
N ILE A 55 -0.79 -1.88 3.78
CA ILE A 55 -1.26 -3.27 3.93
C ILE A 55 -1.63 -3.56 5.39
N GLU A 56 -0.77 -3.18 6.35
CA GLU A 56 -1.06 -3.34 7.78
C GLU A 56 -2.32 -2.61 8.21
N LEU A 57 -2.46 -1.34 7.81
CA LEU A 57 -3.64 -0.53 8.12
C LEU A 57 -4.91 -1.18 7.55
N ARG A 58 -4.87 -1.66 6.31
CA ARG A 58 -6.01 -2.33 5.69
C ARG A 58 -6.35 -3.66 6.36
N ARG A 59 -5.36 -4.44 6.80
CA ARG A 59 -5.58 -5.65 7.61
C ARG A 59 -6.17 -5.34 8.98
N ALA A 60 -5.80 -4.21 9.59
CA ALA A 60 -6.40 -3.76 10.83
C ALA A 60 -7.87 -3.34 10.64
N GLU A 61 -8.18 -2.59 9.58
CA GLU A 61 -9.56 -2.23 9.22
C GLU A 61 -10.44 -3.47 9.03
N LEU A 62 -9.97 -4.46 8.25
CA LEU A 62 -10.74 -5.69 7.98
C LEU A 62 -10.95 -6.57 9.21
N ARG A 63 -10.07 -6.49 10.23
CA ARG A 63 -10.23 -7.23 11.49
C ARG A 63 -11.22 -6.58 12.46
N ASN A 64 -11.49 -5.29 12.28
CA ASN A 64 -12.38 -4.49 13.13
C ASN A 64 -13.78 -4.29 12.50
N GLN A 65 -14.07 -4.95 11.38
CA GLN A 65 -15.39 -4.98 10.70
C GLN A 65 -16.09 -6.31 10.95
#